data_AF-A0A853I7B3-F1
#
_entry.id   AF-A0A853I7B3-F1
#
_cell.length_a   1.000
_cell.length_b   1.000
_cell.length_c   1.000
_cell.angle_alpha   90.00
_cell.angle_beta   90.00
_cell.angle_gamma   90.00
#
_symmetry.space_group_name_H-M   'P 1'
#
loop_
_entity.id
_entity.type
_entity.pdbx_description
1 polymer ?
#
loop_
_entity_poly.entity_id
_entity_poly.type
_entity_poly.pdbx_seq_one_letter_code
_entity_poly.pdbx_strand_id
1 'polypeptide(L)'
;MVKQLSSLGDVTSKSLHSEDVTEEIIDIEAKITNLSALRVKFITLLNQATEVSDILKIEKELNRIQTELDSIEARRKTLKNQVAFSKINIALNQETIYGPLGYLGKGFIWVVGKLFVIK
;
A
#
# COMPACT_ATOMS: atom_id res chain seq x y z
N MET A 1 -11.50 -2.03 -14.13
CA MET A 1 -11.35 -3.39 -13.57
C MET A 1 -12.27 -3.68 -12.39
N VAL A 2 -12.33 -2.88 -11.32
CA VAL A 2 -13.23 -3.15 -10.17
C VAL A 2 -14.72 -3.22 -10.55
N LYS A 3 -15.18 -2.38 -11.50
CA LYS A 3 -16.55 -2.43 -12.05
C LYS A 3 -16.91 -3.73 -12.80
N GLN A 4 -15.93 -4.53 -13.23
CA GLN A 4 -16.17 -5.80 -13.91
C GLN A 4 -16.29 -6.97 -12.92
N LEU A 5 -15.75 -6.85 -11.71
CA LEU A 5 -15.88 -7.90 -10.69
C LEU A 5 -17.24 -7.88 -9.98
N SER A 6 -17.88 -6.71 -9.88
CA SER A 6 -19.22 -6.56 -9.30
C SER A 6 -20.33 -7.25 -10.10
N SER A 7 -20.06 -7.75 -11.32
CA SER A 7 -21.04 -8.51 -12.11
C SER A 7 -20.98 -10.03 -11.89
N LEU A 8 -20.02 -10.52 -11.10
CA LEU A 8 -19.78 -11.96 -10.87
C LEU A 8 -20.23 -12.46 -9.48
N GLY A 9 -20.67 -11.56 -8.59
CA GLY A 9 -21.17 -11.90 -7.26
C GLY A 9 -21.25 -10.69 -6.31
N ASP A 10 -21.87 -10.86 -5.15
CA ASP A 10 -21.97 -9.83 -4.11
C ASP A 10 -20.61 -9.61 -3.41
N VAL A 11 -20.11 -8.38 -3.48
CA VAL A 11 -18.83 -8.00 -2.85
C VAL A 11 -19.05 -7.76 -1.36
N THR A 12 -18.70 -8.74 -0.53
CA THR A 12 -18.95 -8.68 0.93
C THR A 12 -18.01 -7.72 1.67
N SER A 13 -16.79 -7.49 1.18
CA SER A 13 -15.88 -6.48 1.74
C SER A 13 -14.81 -6.03 0.73
N LYS A 14 -14.44 -4.74 0.78
CA LYS A 14 -13.35 -4.15 0.00
C LYS A 14 -12.48 -3.32 0.94
N SER A 15 -11.20 -3.68 1.09
CA SER A 15 -10.23 -2.85 1.80
C SER A 15 -9.36 -2.08 0.80
N LEU A 16 -9.30 -0.76 0.93
CA LEU A 16 -8.57 0.16 0.05
C LEU A 16 -7.24 0.52 0.71
N HIS A 17 -6.20 -0.26 0.43
CA HIS A 17 -4.82 0.01 0.90
C HIS A 17 -3.99 0.80 -0.13
N SER A 18 -4.56 1.07 -1.31
CA SER A 18 -3.84 1.64 -2.46
C SER A 18 -3.70 3.17 -2.42
N GLU A 19 -4.54 3.88 -1.66
CA GLU A 19 -4.55 5.34 -1.58
C GLU A 19 -3.39 5.86 -0.72
N ASP A 20 -3.19 5.23 0.45
CA ASP A 20 -2.12 5.55 1.42
C ASP A 20 -0.70 5.47 0.79
N VAL A 21 -0.44 4.42 -0.01
CA VAL A 21 0.85 4.25 -0.70
C VAL A 21 1.07 5.30 -1.80
N THR A 22 0.00 5.84 -2.37
CA THR A 22 0.11 6.88 -3.40
C THR A 22 0.55 8.21 -2.79
N GLU A 23 0.00 8.59 -1.64
CA GLU A 23 0.43 9.77 -0.88
C GLU A 23 1.91 9.66 -0.46
N GLU A 24 2.33 8.49 0.04
CA GLU A 24 3.73 8.26 0.43
C GLU A 24 4.71 8.44 -0.74
N ILE A 25 4.33 8.01 -1.95
CA ILE A 25 5.16 8.18 -3.15
C ILE A 25 5.30 9.67 -3.52
N ILE A 26 4.21 10.44 -3.46
CA ILE A 26 4.22 11.87 -3.76
C ILE A 26 5.14 12.62 -2.80
N ASP A 27 5.05 12.32 -1.51
CA ASP A 27 5.90 12.93 -0.48
C ASP A 27 7.38 12.63 -0.69
N ILE A 28 7.69 11.38 -1.05
CA ILE A 28 9.05 10.95 -1.37
C ILE A 28 9.59 11.69 -2.60
N GLU A 29 8.79 11.83 -3.66
CA GLU A 29 9.19 12.57 -4.87
C GLU A 29 9.44 14.05 -4.59
N ALA A 30 8.61 14.67 -3.75
CA ALA A 30 8.82 16.05 -3.29
C ALA A 30 10.16 16.18 -2.52
N LYS A 31 10.46 15.23 -1.62
CA LYS A 31 11.72 15.23 -0.86
C LYS A 31 12.95 15.06 -1.76
N ILE A 32 12.90 14.17 -2.75
CA ILE A 32 13.97 13.98 -3.73
C ILE A 32 14.20 15.26 -4.54
N THR A 33 13.13 15.93 -4.97
CA THR A 33 13.21 17.17 -5.73
C THR A 33 13.90 18.27 -4.93
N ASN A 34 13.51 18.43 -3.65
CA ASN A 34 14.10 19.42 -2.75
C ASN A 34 15.59 19.16 -2.49
N LEU A 35 15.96 17.91 -2.20
CA LEU A 35 17.36 17.53 -1.99
C LEU A 35 18.21 17.68 -3.27
N SER A 36 17.63 17.39 -4.44
CA SER A 36 18.32 17.57 -5.72
C SER A 36 18.57 19.04 -6.03
N ALA A 37 17.58 19.91 -5.77
CA ALA A 37 17.76 21.36 -5.90
C ALA A 37 18.82 21.88 -4.92
N LEU A 38 18.83 21.38 -3.67
CA LEU A 38 19.86 21.70 -2.69
C LEU A 38 21.24 21.27 -3.18
N ARG A 39 21.37 20.03 -3.70
CA ARG A 39 22.62 19.53 -4.28
C ARG A 39 23.15 20.45 -5.39
N VAL A 40 22.28 20.87 -6.31
CA VAL A 40 22.67 21.80 -7.40
C VAL A 40 23.19 23.12 -6.82
N LYS A 41 22.53 23.67 -5.80
CA LYS A 41 23.00 24.88 -5.11
C LYS A 41 24.38 24.69 -4.49
N PHE A 42 24.62 23.55 -3.82
CA PHE A 42 25.94 23.24 -3.26
C PHE A 42 27.01 23.06 -4.34
N ILE A 43 26.69 22.46 -5.49
CA ILE A 43 27.61 22.39 -6.64
C ILE A 43 27.95 23.80 -7.15
N THR A 44 26.97 24.71 -7.23
CA THR A 44 27.25 26.10 -7.60
C THR A 44 28.18 26.78 -6.60
N LEU A 45 27.98 26.58 -5.30
CA LEU A 45 28.85 27.11 -4.26
C LEU A 45 30.26 26.50 -4.34
N LEU A 46 30.37 25.20 -4.62
CA LEU A 46 31.65 24.52 -4.81
C LEU A 46 32.46 25.15 -5.95
N ASN A 47 31.80 25.44 -7.08
CA ASN A 47 32.45 26.07 -8.24
C ASN A 47 32.92 27.50 -7.97
N GLN A 48 32.36 28.17 -6.95
CA GLN A 48 32.72 29.52 -6.53
C GLN A 48 33.73 29.53 -5.38
N ALA A 49 33.92 28.40 -4.70
CA ALA A 49 34.80 28.29 -3.56
C ALA A 49 36.28 28.33 -4.00
N THR A 50 37.05 29.21 -3.38
CA THR A 50 38.49 29.37 -3.63
C THR A 50 39.34 28.83 -2.49
N GLU A 51 38.77 28.75 -1.29
CA GLU A 51 39.45 28.19 -0.12
C GLU A 51 39.28 26.67 -0.05
N VAL A 52 40.40 25.96 0.12
CA VAL A 52 40.42 24.50 0.31
C VAL A 52 39.57 24.08 1.51
N SER A 53 39.53 24.90 2.57
CA SER A 53 38.74 24.62 3.76
C SER A 53 37.23 24.57 3.47
N ASP A 54 36.75 25.46 2.60
CA ASP A 54 35.35 25.55 2.23
C ASP A 54 34.98 24.50 1.19
N ILE A 55 35.88 24.20 0.25
CA ILE A 55 35.74 23.07 -0.68
C ILE A 55 35.50 21.76 0.09
N LEU A 56 36.33 21.47 1.09
CA LEU A 56 36.20 20.24 1.89
C LEU A 56 34.88 20.19 2.69
N LYS A 57 34.40 21.33 3.21
CA LYS A 57 33.11 21.40 3.89
C LYS A 57 31.95 21.15 2.92
N ILE A 58 31.99 21.76 1.73
CA ILE A 58 30.96 21.61 0.71
C ILE A 58 30.92 20.16 0.19
N GLU A 59 32.08 19.55 -0.06
CA GLU A 59 32.18 18.14 -0.46
C GLU A 59 31.62 17.18 0.60
N LYS A 60 31.86 17.46 1.88
CA LYS A 60 31.28 16.67 2.99
C LYS A 60 29.75 16.75 2.99
N GLU A 61 29.19 17.94 2.82
CA GLU A 61 27.74 18.13 2.75
C GLU A 61 27.14 17.52 1.48
N LEU A 62 27.81 17.64 0.34
CA LEU A 62 27.39 17.00 -0.91
C LEU A 62 27.33 15.47 -0.78
N ASN A 63 28.33 14.86 -0.15
CA ASN A 63 28.32 13.41 0.13
C ASN A 63 27.18 13.01 1.05
N ARG A 64 26.88 13.82 2.08
CA ARG A 64 25.73 13.58 2.96
C ARG A 64 24.41 13.65 2.18
N ILE A 65 24.23 14.68 1.35
CA ILE A 65 23.02 14.85 0.52
C ILE A 65 22.89 13.68 -0.48
N GLN A 66 23.99 13.26 -1.10
CA GLN A 66 23.97 12.14 -2.04
C GLN A 66 23.58 10.83 -1.36
N THR A 67 24.13 10.55 -0.17
CA THR A 67 23.77 9.36 0.61
C THR A 67 22.29 9.37 1.00
N GLU A 68 21.75 10.53 1.37
CA GLU A 68 20.32 10.67 1.69
C GLU A 68 19.45 10.47 0.44
N LEU A 69 19.84 11.03 -0.71
CA LEU A 69 19.17 10.79 -1.98
C LEU A 69 19.14 9.30 -2.33
N ASP A 70 20.28 8.61 -2.29
CA ASP A 70 20.37 7.19 -2.63
C ASP A 70 19.45 6.33 -1.74
N SER A 71 19.40 6.63 -0.45
CA SER A 71 18.51 5.97 0.50
C SER A 71 17.03 6.18 0.16
N ILE A 72 16.64 7.44 -0.13
CA ILE A 72 15.26 7.79 -0.47
C ILE A 72 14.87 7.19 -1.83
N GLU A 73 15.77 7.18 -2.81
CA GLU A 73 15.53 6.57 -4.12
C GLU A 73 15.34 5.05 -4.02
N ALA A 74 16.11 4.38 -3.16
CA ALA A 74 15.92 2.96 -2.88
C ALA A 74 14.54 2.68 -2.27
N ARG A 75 14.07 3.53 -1.34
CA ARG A 75 12.71 3.43 -0.76
C ARG A 75 11.64 3.67 -1.81
N ARG A 76 11.76 4.71 -2.64
CA ARG A 76 10.85 5.00 -3.77
C ARG A 76 10.71 3.78 -4.69
N LYS A 77 11.82 3.14 -5.04
CA LYS A 77 11.83 1.95 -5.90
C LYS A 77 11.08 0.78 -5.27
N THR A 78 11.27 0.54 -3.97
CA THR A 78 10.56 -0.50 -3.23
C THR A 78 9.04 -0.26 -3.22
N LEU A 79 8.60 0.96 -2.93
CA LEU A 79 7.17 1.32 -2.94
C LEU A 79 6.56 1.20 -4.34
N LYS A 80 7.25 1.69 -5.38
CA LYS A 80 6.81 1.52 -6.77
C LYS A 80 6.61 0.05 -7.14
N ASN A 81 7.53 -0.82 -6.72
CA ASN A 81 7.41 -2.26 -6.94
C ASN A 81 6.19 -2.84 -6.20
N GLN A 82 5.96 -2.45 -4.94
CA GLN A 82 4.80 -2.92 -4.18
C GLN A 82 3.46 -2.53 -4.83
N VAL A 83 3.35 -1.30 -5.33
CA VAL A 83 2.16 -0.85 -6.07
C VAL A 83 1.98 -1.67 -7.34
N ALA A 84 3.05 -1.87 -8.12
CA ALA A 84 3.02 -2.66 -9.35
C ALA A 84 2.60 -4.13 -9.11
N PHE A 85 2.92 -4.69 -7.95
CA PHE A 85 2.56 -6.06 -7.54
C PHE A 85 1.32 -6.15 -6.64
N SER A 86 0.51 -5.09 -6.51
CA SER A 86 -0.66 -5.04 -5.62
C SER A 86 -1.51 -6.32 -5.73
N LYS A 87 -1.38 -7.19 -4.73
CA LYS A 87 -2.08 -8.47 -4.65
C LYS A 87 -3.55 -8.20 -4.38
N ILE A 88 -4.41 -8.45 -5.37
CA ILE A 88 -5.84 -8.53 -5.13
C ILE A 88 -6.09 -9.87 -4.42
N ASN A 89 -6.30 -9.84 -3.10
CA ASN A 89 -6.72 -11.02 -2.35
C ASN A 89 -8.25 -11.13 -2.46
N ILE A 90 -8.73 -12.10 -3.26
CA ILE A 90 -10.16 -12.36 -3.42
C ILE A 90 -10.51 -13.56 -2.53
N ALA A 91 -11.33 -13.32 -1.50
CA ALA A 91 -11.99 -14.39 -0.74
C ALA A 91 -13.43 -14.52 -1.25
N LEU A 92 -13.74 -15.65 -1.89
CA LEU A 92 -15.09 -15.97 -2.36
C LEU A 92 -15.77 -16.86 -1.31
N ASN A 93 -16.89 -16.40 -0.75
CA ASN A 93 -17.77 -17.24 0.06
C ASN A 93 -19.02 -17.58 -0.76
N GLN A 94 -19.27 -18.86 -0.96
CA GLN A 94 -20.50 -19.35 -1.57
C GLN A 94 -21.58 -19.40 -0.48
N GLU A 95 -22.68 -18.66 -0.66
CA GLU A 95 -23.85 -18.86 0.20
C GLU A 95 -24.39 -20.27 -0.02
N THR A 96 -24.38 -21.08 1.05
CA THR A 96 -24.98 -22.41 1.05
C THR A 96 -26.50 -22.27 1.00
N ILE A 97 -27.07 -22.37 -0.20
CA ILE A 97 -28.51 -22.50 -0.38
C ILE A 97 -28.89 -23.93 0.01
N TYR A 98 -29.61 -24.07 1.13
CA TYR A 98 -30.15 -25.37 1.54
C TYR A 98 -31.13 -25.87 0.47
N GLY A 99 -30.87 -27.06 -0.09
CA GLY A 99 -31.83 -27.72 -0.97
C GLY A 99 -33.13 -28.08 -0.22
N PRO A 100 -34.20 -28.49 -0.93
CA PRO A 100 -35.49 -28.83 -0.32
C PRO A 100 -35.38 -29.87 0.81
N LEU A 101 -34.39 -30.78 0.74
CA LEU A 101 -34.08 -31.76 1.79
C LEU A 101 -33.44 -31.14 3.06
N GLY A 102 -32.70 -30.03 2.93
CA GLY A 102 -32.09 -29.34 4.08
C GLY A 102 -33.12 -28.63 4.96
N TYR A 103 -34.18 -28.07 4.34
CA TYR A 103 -35.31 -27.51 5.07
C TYR A 103 -36.11 -28.58 5.82
N LEU A 104 -36.25 -29.79 5.24
CA LEU A 104 -36.89 -30.92 5.90
C LEU A 104 -36.11 -31.37 7.15
N GLY A 105 -34.77 -31.42 7.08
CA GLY A 105 -33.91 -31.72 8.23
C GLY A 105 -34.05 -30.71 9.37
N LYS A 106 -34.06 -29.41 9.05
CA LYS A 106 -34.24 -28.34 10.05
C LYS A 106 -35.64 -28.39 10.68
N GLY A 107 -36.67 -28.69 9.90
CA GLY A 107 -38.03 -28.90 10.38
C GLY A 107 -38.12 -30.06 11.37
N PHE A 108 -37.44 -31.18 11.10
CA PHE A 108 -37.39 -32.33 11.99
C PHE A 108 -36.75 -31.98 13.34
N ILE A 109 -35.61 -31.27 13.32
CA ILE A 109 -34.92 -30.82 14.55
C ILE A 109 -35.78 -29.85 15.36
N TRP A 110 -36.53 -28.96 14.71
CA TRP A 110 -37.48 -28.07 15.38
C TRP A 110 -38.62 -28.84 16.06
N VAL A 111 -39.19 -29.84 15.37
CA VAL A 111 -40.27 -30.69 15.92
C VAL A 111 -39.75 -31.54 17.09
N VAL A 112 -38.57 -32.16 16.97
CA VAL A 112 -37.97 -32.96 18.04
C VAL A 112 -37.69 -32.08 19.26
N GLY A 113 -37.12 -30.89 19.09
CA GLY A 113 -36.92 -29.95 20.20
C GLY A 113 -38.23 -29.53 20.89
N LYS A 114 -39.30 -29.31 20.10
CA LYS A 114 -40.65 -29.04 20.61
C LYS A 114 -41.28 -30.21 21.38
N LEU A 115 -40.89 -31.45 21.06
CA LEU A 115 -41.45 -32.65 21.69
C LEU A 115 -40.87 -32.91 23.10
N PHE A 116 -39.66 -32.43 23.38
CA PHE A 116 -38.97 -32.64 24.66
C PHE A 116 -38.98 -31.42 25.59
N VAL A 117 -39.61 -30.31 25.20
CA VAL A 117 -39.89 -29.17 26.08
C VAL A 117 -41.35 -29.26 26.53
N ILE A 118 -41.58 -30.01 27.61
CA ILE A 118 -42.83 -30.03 28.36
C ILE A 118 -42.67 -29.01 29.49
N LYS A 119 -43.54 -28.00 29.54
CA LYS A 119 -43.71 -27.13 30.71
C LYS A 119 -44.90 -27.61 31.51
#